data_AF-X0Y2I5-F1
#
_entry.id   AF-X0Y2I5-F1
#
_cell.length_a   1.000
_cell.length_b   1.000
_cell.length_c   1.000
_cell.angle_alpha   90.00
_cell.angle_beta   90.00
_cell.angle_gamma   90.00
#
_symmetry.space_group_name_H-M   'P 1'
#
loop_
_entity.id
_entity.type
_entity.pdbx_description
1 polymer ?
#
loop_
_entity_poly.entity_id
_entity_poly.type
_entity_poly.pdbx_seq_one_letter_code
_entity_poly.pdbx_strand_id
1 'polypeptide(L)'
;QGNPQAFSVSGVAPHLINPKAIYTNEELEFLYLLEPENKRVIVLDKSGEYKAQYVSGSIGEAIDIAVSEKEGKIILLTGEKLFSIEIEHID
;
A
#
# COMPACT_ATOMS: atom_id res chain seq x y z
N GLN A 1 -24.04 -3.13 -10.84
CA GLN A 1 -22.75 -3.80 -11.16
C GLN A 1 -21.73 -2.71 -11.45
N GLY A 2 -20.47 -2.91 -11.06
CA GLY A 2 -19.37 -2.01 -11.44
C GLY A 2 -18.88 -2.28 -12.86
N ASN A 3 -18.31 -1.26 -13.52
CA ASN A 3 -17.67 -1.40 -14.82
C ASN A 3 -16.17 -1.65 -14.63
N PRO A 4 -15.57 -2.67 -15.26
CA PRO A 4 -14.12 -2.86 -15.25
C PRO A 4 -13.42 -1.59 -15.75
N GLN A 5 -12.34 -1.20 -15.08
CA GLN A 5 -11.46 -0.10 -15.50
C GLN A 5 -10.09 -0.69 -15.84
N ALA A 6 -9.49 -0.24 -16.94
CA ALA A 6 -8.09 -0.54 -17.20
C ALA A 6 -7.23 0.18 -16.16
N PHE A 7 -6.23 -0.51 -15.61
CA PHE A 7 -5.34 0.03 -14.58
C PHE A 7 -3.89 -0.33 -14.91
N SER A 8 -3.00 0.65 -14.78
CA SER A 8 -1.56 0.47 -15.03
C SER A 8 -0.75 1.27 -14.03
N VAL A 9 0.29 0.66 -13.46
CA VAL A 9 1.19 1.32 -12.52
C VAL A 9 2.27 2.09 -13.26
N SER A 10 2.54 3.33 -12.85
CA SER A 10 3.60 4.18 -13.39
C SER A 10 4.39 4.89 -12.29
N GLY A 11 5.63 5.29 -12.59
CA GLY A 11 6.49 6.05 -11.67
C GLY A 11 7.13 5.25 -10.52
N VAL A 12 6.82 3.95 -10.38
CA VAL A 12 7.41 3.09 -9.34
C VAL A 12 8.81 2.60 -9.75
N ALA A 13 9.82 2.95 -8.95
CA ALA A 13 11.20 2.44 -9.07
C ALA A 13 11.75 2.03 -7.68
N PRO A 14 12.48 0.90 -7.55
CA PRO A 14 12.61 -0.18 -8.54
C PRO A 14 11.24 -0.76 -8.92
N HIS A 15 11.18 -1.47 -10.06
CA HIS A 15 9.95 -2.10 -10.54
C HIS A 15 9.31 -2.99 -9.47
N LEU A 16 7.98 -3.13 -9.54
CA LEU A 16 7.26 -4.02 -8.63
C LEU A 16 7.71 -5.48 -8.83
N ILE A 17 7.92 -6.18 -7.73
CA ILE A 17 8.30 -7.58 -7.65
C ILE A 17 7.34 -8.26 -6.66
N ASN A 18 6.45 -9.10 -7.18
CA ASN A 18 5.53 -9.95 -6.42
C ASN A 18 4.75 -9.22 -5.30
N PRO A 19 4.02 -8.13 -5.58
CA PRO A 19 3.15 -7.51 -4.57
C PRO A 19 2.14 -8.54 -4.04
N LYS A 20 1.94 -8.55 -2.72
CA LYS A 20 1.17 -9.58 -2.00
C LYS A 20 -0.26 -9.18 -1.67
N ALA A 21 -0.48 -7.89 -1.41
CA ALA A 21 -1.80 -7.37 -1.07
C ALA A 21 -2.01 -5.99 -1.68
N ILE A 22 -3.28 -5.65 -1.89
CA ILE A 22 -3.75 -4.32 -2.28
C ILE A 22 -4.86 -3.90 -1.32
N TYR A 23 -4.78 -2.67 -0.83
CA TYR A 23 -5.82 -2.11 0.03
C TYR A 23 -6.29 -0.76 -0.51
N THR A 24 -7.60 -0.63 -0.64
CA THR A 24 -8.28 0.61 -1.00
C THR A 24 -9.79 0.46 -0.74
N ASN A 25 -10.52 1.56 -0.69
CA ASN A 25 -11.98 1.58 -0.73
C ASN A 25 -12.48 2.89 -1.35
N GLU A 26 -13.80 3.14 -1.30
CA GLU A 26 -14.46 4.33 -1.82
C GLU A 26 -14.17 5.62 -1.04
N GLU A 27 -13.74 5.51 0.22
CA GLU A 27 -13.41 6.64 1.09
C GLU A 27 -11.92 7.02 1.01
N LEU A 28 -11.05 6.09 0.62
CA LEU A 28 -9.61 6.33 0.48
C LEU A 28 -9.28 7.02 -0.85
N GLU A 29 -8.42 8.03 -0.80
CA GLU A 29 -7.89 8.72 -1.98
C GLU A 29 -6.87 7.85 -2.73
N PHE A 30 -6.16 6.98 -2.02
CA PHE A 30 -5.05 6.20 -2.58
C PHE A 30 -5.30 4.68 -2.61
N LEU A 31 -4.44 3.98 -3.34
CA LEU A 31 -4.27 2.53 -3.35
C LEU A 31 -2.93 2.21 -2.70
N TYR A 32 -2.94 1.22 -1.81
CA TYR A 32 -1.75 0.77 -1.09
C TYR A 32 -1.39 -0.63 -1.55
N LEU A 33 -0.17 -0.82 -2.04
CA LEU A 33 0.36 -2.11 -2.48
C LEU A 33 1.42 -2.60 -1.49
N LEU A 34 1.18 -3.76 -0.88
CA LEU A 34 2.15 -4.43 -0.02
C LEU A 34 3.15 -5.20 -0.87
N GLU A 35 4.45 -4.89 -0.72
CA GLU A 35 5.56 -5.57 -1.39
C GLU A 35 6.61 -6.04 -0.37
N PRO A 36 6.45 -7.25 0.19
CA PRO A 36 7.34 -7.75 1.24
C PRO A 36 8.78 -8.00 0.76
N GLU A 37 8.97 -8.40 -0.51
CA GLU A 37 10.30 -8.69 -1.06
C GLU A 37 11.22 -7.46 -1.01
N ASN A 38 10.69 -6.29 -1.33
CA ASN A 38 11.40 -5.00 -1.19
C ASN A 38 11.09 -4.30 0.14
N LYS A 39 10.41 -4.97 1.07
CA LYS A 39 10.09 -4.49 2.42
C LYS A 39 9.41 -3.12 2.40
N ARG A 40 8.46 -2.92 1.47
CA ARG A 40 7.79 -1.64 1.31
C ARG A 40 6.29 -1.73 1.06
N VAL A 41 5.57 -0.67 1.41
CA VAL A 41 4.21 -0.40 0.95
C VAL A 41 4.29 0.75 -0.04
N ILE A 42 3.83 0.53 -1.28
CA ILE A 42 3.76 1.55 -2.31
C ILE A 42 2.39 2.22 -2.26
N VAL A 43 2.35 3.54 -2.37
CA VAL A 43 1.14 4.34 -2.46
C VAL A 43 0.99 4.84 -3.89
N LEU A 44 -0.16 4.54 -4.49
CA LEU A 44 -0.55 5.01 -5.81
C LEU A 44 -1.85 5.82 -5.70
N ASP A 45 -2.09 6.76 -6.60
CA ASP A 45 -3.45 7.26 -6.78
C ASP A 45 -4.33 6.25 -7.54
N LYS A 46 -5.64 6.55 -7.63
CA LYS A 46 -6.63 5.71 -8.34
C LYS A 46 -6.38 5.56 -9.84
N SER A 47 -5.48 6.37 -10.43
CA SER A 47 -5.04 6.23 -11.82
C SER A 47 -3.82 5.32 -11.99
N GLY A 48 -3.15 4.96 -10.88
CA GLY A 48 -1.97 4.11 -10.85
C GLY A 48 -0.64 4.89 -10.87
N GLU A 49 -0.68 6.21 -10.66
CA GLU A 49 0.53 7.02 -10.53
C GLU A 49 1.12 6.90 -9.11
N TYR A 50 2.43 6.69 -9.03
CA TYR A 50 3.18 6.67 -7.77
C TYR A 50 3.07 7.99 -7.00
N LYS A 51 2.81 7.89 -5.69
CA LYS A 51 2.75 9.04 -4.77
C LYS A 51 3.80 8.94 -3.66
N ALA A 52 3.93 7.78 -3.02
CA ALA A 52 4.85 7.58 -1.91
C ALA A 52 5.23 6.11 -1.74
N GLN A 53 6.21 5.85 -0.88
CA GLN A 53 6.48 4.51 -0.37
C GLN A 53 6.91 4.57 1.09
N TYR A 54 6.55 3.53 1.83
CA TYR A 54 7.01 3.30 3.21
C TYR A 54 7.88 2.07 3.23
N VAL A 55 9.08 2.17 3.80
CA VAL A 55 10.05 1.08 3.88
C VAL A 55 10.30 0.75 5.34
N SER A 56 10.18 -0.53 5.70
CA SER A 56 10.45 -1.00 7.07
C SER A 56 10.76 -2.49 7.07
N GLY A 57 11.65 -2.92 7.97
CA GLY A 57 11.96 -4.33 8.17
C GLY A 57 10.73 -5.20 8.47
N SER A 58 9.75 -4.66 9.22
CA SER A 58 8.52 -5.36 9.58
C SER A 58 7.61 -5.68 8.38
N ILE A 59 7.76 -4.94 7.27
CA ILE A 59 6.99 -5.18 6.04
C ILE A 59 7.42 -6.49 5.36
N GLY A 60 8.67 -6.91 5.54
CA GLY A 60 9.17 -8.15 4.93
C GLY A 60 8.46 -9.42 5.42
N GLU A 61 7.83 -9.35 6.59
CA GLU A 61 7.07 -10.46 7.19
C GLU A 61 5.55 -10.24 7.11
N ALA A 62 5.10 -9.12 6.52
CA ALA A 62 3.70 -8.80 6.41
C ALA A 62 3.03 -9.66 5.32
N ILE A 63 1.86 -10.18 5.65
CA ILE A 63 1.02 -10.99 4.75
C ILE A 63 -0.17 -10.21 4.23
N ASP A 64 -0.60 -9.16 4.94
CA ASP A 64 -1.70 -8.29 4.55
C ASP A 64 -1.56 -6.90 5.18
N ILE A 65 -2.37 -5.94 4.72
CA ILE A 65 -2.44 -4.59 5.25
C ILE A 65 -3.89 -4.10 5.39
N ALA A 66 -4.12 -3.21 6.35
CA ALA A 66 -5.32 -2.39 6.44
C ALA A 66 -4.90 -0.92 6.58
N VAL A 67 -5.60 -0.01 5.91
CA VAL A 67 -5.20 1.41 5.87
C VAL A 67 -6.35 2.30 6.31
N SER A 68 -6.02 3.29 7.14
CA SER A 68 -6.91 4.38 7.52
C SER A 68 -6.18 5.69 7.25
N GLU A 69 -6.51 6.34 6.14
CA GLU A 69 -5.98 7.68 5.81
C GLU A 69 -6.43 8.71 6.85
N LYS A 70 -7.69 8.63 7.30
CA LYS A 70 -8.26 9.49 8.33
C LYS A 70 -7.47 9.45 9.65
N GLU A 71 -7.05 8.26 10.08
CA GLU A 71 -6.25 8.09 11.31
C GLU A 71 -4.74 8.15 11.02
N GLY A 72 -4.35 8.39 9.76
CA GLY A 72 -2.95 8.47 9.34
C GLY A 72 -2.17 7.17 9.52
N LYS A 73 -2.78 5.99 9.34
CA LYS A 73 -2.13 4.71 9.67
C LYS A 73 -2.25 3.63 8.61
N ILE A 74 -1.13 2.93 8.41
CA ILE A 74 -1.05 1.64 7.74
C ILE A 74 -0.81 0.57 8.82
N ILE A 75 -1.75 -0.36 8.96
CA ILE A 75 -1.62 -1.52 9.84
C ILE A 75 -1.11 -2.71 9.02
N LEU A 76 0.00 -3.28 9.44
CA LEU A 76 0.61 -4.47 8.84
C LEU A 76 0.18 -5.69 9.65
N LEU A 77 -0.42 -6.68 8.99
CA LEU A 77 -0.62 -7.99 9.55
C LEU A 77 0.59 -8.86 9.26
N THR A 78 1.32 -9.23 10.30
CA THR A 78 2.30 -10.32 10.26
C THR A 78 1.67 -11.56 10.90
N GLY A 79 2.31 -12.73 10.80
CA GLY A 79 1.71 -14.00 11.25
C GLY A 79 1.13 -13.99 12.68
N GLU A 80 1.79 -13.33 13.63
CA GLU A 80 1.36 -13.29 15.04
C GLU A 80 1.17 -11.86 15.58
N LYS A 81 1.56 -10.82 14.84
CA LYS A 81 1.62 -9.45 15.35
C LYS A 81 1.04 -8.45 14.37
N LEU A 82 0.51 -7.37 14.92
CA LEU A 82 0.18 -6.16 14.17
C LEU A 82 1.25 -5.11 14.41
N PHE A 83 1.68 -4.45 13.34
CA PHE A 83 2.53 -3.26 13.40
C PHE A 83 1.80 -2.09 12.75
N SER A 84 2.15 -0.87 13.12
CA SER A 84 1.63 0.34 12.49
C SER A 84 2.75 1.17 11.89
N ILE A 85 2.47 1.80 10.76
CA ILE A 85 3.28 2.86 10.14
C ILE A 85 2.39 4.11 10.09
N GLU A 86 2.93 5.24 10.53
CA GLU A 86 2.27 6.54 10.40
C GLU A 86 2.38 7.03 8.95
N ILE A 87 1.30 7.61 8.44
CA ILE A 87 1.20 8.15 7.09
C ILE A 87 1.72 9.59 7.09
N GLU A 88 2.61 9.91 6.15
CA GLU A 88 3.24 11.22 6.02
C GLU A 88 2.96 11.90 4.65
N HIS A 89 2.29 11.23 3.70
CA HIS A 89 1.99 11.80 2.37
C HIS A 89 0.61 12.49 2.29
N ILE A 90 -0.12 12.56 3.40
CA ILE A 90 -1.44 13.21 3.50
C ILE A 90 -1.27 14.38 4.45
N ASP A 91 -1.63 15.57 3.98
CA ASP A 91 -1.62 16.82 4.76
C ASP A 91 -2.88 16.98 5.62
#